data_AF-A0A431TY17-F1
#
_entry.id   AF-A0A431TY17-F1
#
_cell.length_a   1.000
_cell.length_b   1.000
_cell.length_c   1.000
_cell.angle_alpha   90.00
_cell.angle_beta   90.00
_cell.angle_gamma   90.00
#
_symmetry.space_group_name_H-M   'P 1'
#
loop_
_entity.id
_entity.type
_entity.pdbx_description
1 polymer ?
#
loop_
_entity_poly.entity_id
_entity_poly.type
_entity_poly.pdbx_seq_one_letter_code
_entity_poly.pdbx_strand_id
1 'polypeptide(L)'
;MPIPAPEELAAALRVQAPAGIDPAHLDELTGYLLTAYEAVQAYQPLSMRPVQAPWGGAALAFEASWPDTHSLVVATRRPPEQGSPAQLTLRRAGQLVYAVSSTPEHLATAVTLCLGRHIKRVASGEAAE
;
A
#
# COMPACT_ATOMS: atom_id res chain seq x y z
N MET A 1 -14.58 -6.64 -3.67
CA MET A 1 -15.03 -5.33 -3.13
C MET A 1 -14.53 -4.25 -4.07
N PRO A 2 -15.32 -3.19 -4.32
CA PRO A 2 -14.87 -2.07 -5.14
C PRO A 2 -13.61 -1.44 -4.56
N ILE A 3 -12.79 -0.83 -5.42
CA ILE A 3 -11.64 -0.03 -5.01
C ILE A 3 -12.21 1.24 -4.34
N PRO A 4 -11.92 1.51 -3.05
CA PRO A 4 -12.43 2.70 -2.36
C PRO A 4 -11.88 3.99 -2.97
N ALA A 5 -12.58 5.10 -2.84
CA ALA A 5 -11.99 6.40 -3.11
C ALA A 5 -10.81 6.66 -2.14
N PRO A 6 -9.82 7.49 -2.49
CA PRO A 6 -8.69 7.81 -1.60
C PRO A 6 -9.14 8.30 -0.22
N GLU A 7 -10.19 9.13 -0.17
CA GLU A 7 -10.80 9.64 1.06
C GLU A 7 -11.42 8.54 1.93
N GLU A 8 -12.07 7.55 1.32
CA GLU A 8 -12.66 6.41 2.02
C GLU A 8 -11.58 5.52 2.61
N LEU A 9 -10.49 5.28 1.87
CA LEU A 9 -9.34 4.56 2.41
C LEU A 9 -8.71 5.34 3.57
N ALA A 10 -8.53 6.65 3.43
CA ALA A 10 -7.95 7.49 4.47
C ALA A 10 -8.81 7.46 5.76
N ALA A 11 -10.14 7.52 5.62
CA ALA A 11 -11.05 7.39 6.75
C ALA A 11 -10.92 6.00 7.40
N ALA A 12 -10.88 4.93 6.59
CA ALA A 12 -10.77 3.57 7.09
C ALA A 12 -9.43 3.29 7.79
N LEU A 13 -8.32 3.86 7.28
CA LEU A 13 -7.00 3.79 7.93
C LEU A 13 -7.00 4.50 9.29
N ARG A 14 -7.66 5.66 9.40
CA ARG A 14 -7.80 6.38 10.68
C ARG A 14 -8.64 5.61 11.70
N VAL A 15 -9.70 4.93 11.26
CA VAL A 15 -10.53 4.08 12.14
C VAL A 15 -9.75 2.86 12.64
N GLN A 16 -8.88 2.28 11.82
CA GLN A 16 -8.02 1.15 12.21
C GLN A 16 -6.74 1.58 12.93
N ALA A 17 -6.49 2.88 13.04
CA ALA A 17 -5.30 3.38 13.68
C ALA A 17 -5.27 2.95 15.15
N PRO A 18 -4.08 2.58 15.67
CA PRO A 18 -3.94 2.16 17.05
C PRO A 18 -4.30 3.31 18.00
N ALA A 19 -4.96 2.96 19.11
CA ALA A 19 -5.35 3.93 20.12
C ALA A 19 -4.12 4.67 20.67
N GLY A 20 -4.21 6.00 20.74
CA GLY A 20 -3.14 6.85 21.27
C GLY A 20 -2.05 7.23 20.25
N ILE A 21 -2.23 6.93 18.96
CA ILE A 21 -1.39 7.55 17.93
C ILE A 21 -1.59 9.08 17.94
N ASP A 22 -0.48 9.82 17.87
CA ASP A 22 -0.53 11.26 17.71
C ASP A 22 -1.23 11.64 16.38
N PRO A 23 -2.18 12.59 16.38
CA PRO A 23 -2.91 12.96 15.17
C PRO A 23 -2.01 13.43 14.03
N ALA A 24 -0.94 14.19 14.31
CA ALA A 24 -0.03 14.67 13.27
C ALA A 24 0.77 13.51 12.66
N HIS A 25 1.21 12.54 13.47
CA HIS A 25 1.80 11.31 12.96
C HIS A 25 0.81 10.47 12.14
N LEU A 26 -0.45 10.42 12.56
CA LEU A 26 -1.49 9.70 11.82
C LEU A 26 -1.73 10.32 10.44
N ASP A 27 -1.83 11.64 10.36
CA ASP A 27 -1.97 12.36 9.09
C ASP A 27 -0.74 12.19 8.19
N GLU A 28 0.48 12.25 8.74
CA GLU A 28 1.73 11.99 8.02
C GLU A 28 1.74 10.57 7.41
N LEU A 29 1.49 9.53 8.23
CA LEU A 29 1.48 8.15 7.77
C LEU A 29 0.39 7.88 6.73
N THR A 30 -0.78 8.49 6.91
CA THR A 30 -1.89 8.40 5.96
C THR A 30 -1.50 9.05 4.63
N GLY A 31 -0.87 10.23 4.65
CA GLY A 31 -0.39 10.91 3.44
C GLY A 31 0.55 10.03 2.61
N TYR A 32 1.54 9.41 3.25
CA TYR A 32 2.46 8.50 2.55
C TYR A 32 1.76 7.28 1.93
N LEU A 33 0.79 6.69 2.65
CA LEU A 33 0.03 5.57 2.12
C LEU A 33 -0.89 5.99 0.98
N LEU A 34 -1.44 7.20 0.98
CA LEU A 34 -2.25 7.72 -0.13
C LEU A 34 -1.43 7.91 -1.39
N THR A 35 -0.20 8.44 -1.29
CA THR A 35 0.68 8.53 -2.48
C THR A 35 1.02 7.14 -3.04
N ALA A 36 1.27 6.17 -2.16
CA ALA A 36 1.48 4.79 -2.58
C ALA A 36 0.20 4.15 -3.16
N TYR A 37 -0.96 4.48 -2.62
CA TYR A 37 -2.28 4.04 -3.08
C TYR A 37 -2.53 4.46 -4.54
N GLU A 38 -2.27 5.72 -4.86
CA GLU A 38 -2.36 6.24 -6.23
C GLU A 38 -1.42 5.50 -7.19
N ALA A 39 -0.18 5.24 -6.76
CA ALA A 39 0.76 4.46 -7.55
C ALA A 39 0.27 3.02 -7.80
N VAL A 40 -0.40 2.40 -6.84
CA VAL A 40 -0.99 1.07 -7.03
C VAL A 40 -2.20 1.11 -7.96
N GLN A 41 -3.07 2.12 -7.85
CA GLN A 41 -4.25 2.27 -8.72
C GLN A 41 -3.88 2.31 -10.21
N ALA A 42 -2.72 2.86 -10.57
CA ALA A 42 -2.22 2.89 -11.94
C ALA A 42 -2.01 1.49 -12.57
N TYR A 43 -2.05 0.43 -11.76
CA TYR A 43 -1.95 -0.98 -12.17
C TYR A 43 -3.28 -1.75 -12.04
N GLN A 44 -4.39 -1.03 -11.88
CA GLN A 44 -5.76 -1.58 -11.91
C GLN A 44 -5.95 -2.83 -11.03
N PRO A 45 -5.71 -2.73 -9.71
CA PRO A 45 -5.99 -3.84 -8.79
C PRO A 45 -7.49 -4.18 -8.82
N LEU A 46 -7.83 -5.44 -8.55
CA LEU A 46 -9.21 -5.88 -8.43
C LEU A 46 -9.88 -5.32 -7.15
N SER A 47 -9.10 -5.17 -6.09
CA SER A 47 -9.57 -4.63 -4.81
C SER A 47 -8.44 -4.03 -4.02
N MET A 48 -8.76 -3.02 -3.21
CA MET A 48 -7.85 -2.45 -2.22
C MET A 48 -8.57 -2.29 -0.89
N ARG A 49 -7.90 -2.58 0.23
CA ARG A 49 -8.49 -2.49 1.56
C ARG A 49 -7.44 -2.15 2.62
N PRO A 50 -7.80 -1.43 3.70
CA PRO A 50 -6.94 -1.34 4.86
C PRO A 50 -6.76 -2.73 5.50
N VAL A 51 -5.56 -3.01 5.98
CA VAL A 51 -5.21 -4.25 6.67
C VAL A 51 -4.35 -3.95 7.89
N GLN A 52 -4.23 -4.92 8.79
CA GLN A 52 -3.32 -4.79 9.92
C GLN A 52 -1.87 -4.67 9.43
N ALA A 53 -1.18 -3.64 9.91
CA ALA A 53 0.24 -3.47 9.63
C ALA A 53 1.06 -4.64 10.21
N PRO A 54 2.20 -5.00 9.61
CA PRO A 54 3.05 -6.09 10.09
C PRO A 54 3.78 -5.76 11.40
N TRP A 55 3.61 -4.54 11.94
CA TRP A 55 4.23 -4.07 13.17
C TRP A 55 3.19 -3.76 14.23
N GLY A 56 3.60 -3.83 15.51
CA GLY A 56 2.85 -3.25 16.60
C GLY A 56 3.02 -1.73 16.68
N GLY A 57 2.20 -1.07 17.48
CA GLY A 57 2.26 0.38 17.68
C GLY A 57 1.71 1.18 16.51
N ALA A 58 2.14 2.45 16.39
CA ALA A 58 1.67 3.43 15.41
C ALA A 58 2.12 3.08 13.98
N ALA A 59 1.38 2.15 13.37
CA ALA A 59 1.60 1.65 12.03
C ALA A 59 0.28 1.52 11.26
N LEU A 60 0.34 1.76 9.96
CA LEU A 60 -0.78 1.67 9.03
C LEU A 60 -0.40 0.82 7.83
N ALA A 61 -1.39 0.14 7.24
CA ALA A 61 -1.17 -0.63 6.02
C ALA A 61 -2.44 -0.76 5.18
N PHE A 62 -2.24 -0.98 3.88
CA PHE A 62 -3.29 -1.44 2.98
C PHE A 62 -2.80 -2.61 2.14
N GLU A 63 -3.74 -3.42 1.66
CA GLU A 63 -3.53 -4.51 0.73
C GLU A 63 -4.24 -4.22 -0.59
N ALA A 64 -3.55 -4.45 -1.70
CA ALA A 64 -4.11 -4.52 -3.03
C ALA A 64 -4.05 -5.95 -3.56
N SER A 65 -5.03 -6.38 -4.34
CA SER A 65 -5.09 -7.73 -4.91
C SER A 65 -5.43 -7.69 -6.40
N TRP A 66 -4.90 -8.64 -7.17
CA TRP A 66 -5.13 -8.81 -8.60
C TRP A 66 -5.65 -10.22 -8.94
N PRO A 67 -6.28 -10.42 -10.12
CA PRO A 67 -6.87 -11.71 -10.51
C PRO A 67 -5.89 -12.89 -10.48
N ASP A 68 -4.60 -12.67 -10.81
CA ASP A 68 -3.57 -13.71 -10.87
C ASP A 68 -2.98 -14.12 -9.51
N THR A 69 -3.78 -14.04 -8.43
CA THR A 69 -3.38 -14.35 -7.05
C THR A 69 -2.25 -13.46 -6.49
N HIS A 70 -1.96 -12.34 -7.14
CA HIS A 70 -1.01 -11.36 -6.62
C HIS A 70 -1.68 -10.53 -5.53
N SER A 71 -0.98 -10.34 -4.41
CA SER A 71 -1.36 -9.36 -3.40
C SER A 71 -0.16 -8.52 -2.98
N LEU A 72 -0.36 -7.22 -2.86
CA LEU A 72 0.64 -6.26 -2.43
C LEU A 72 0.18 -5.65 -1.11
N VAL A 73 0.98 -5.82 -0.07
CA VAL A 73 0.81 -5.10 1.19
C VAL A 73 1.80 -3.95 1.21
N VAL A 74 1.30 -2.76 1.48
CA VAL A 74 2.08 -1.54 1.66
C VAL A 74 1.83 -1.02 3.07
N ALA A 75 2.89 -0.79 3.83
CA ALA A 75 2.81 -0.44 5.23
C ALA A 75 3.80 0.68 5.61
N THR A 76 3.40 1.53 6.55
CA THR A 76 4.20 2.60 7.15
C THR A 76 4.07 2.60 8.67
N ARG A 77 5.06 3.12 9.39
CA ARG A 77 5.03 3.23 10.87
C ARG A 77 5.86 4.40 11.42
N ARG A 78 5.55 4.80 12.65
CA ARG A 78 6.26 5.82 13.46
C ARG A 78 6.20 5.46 14.96
N PRO A 79 7.26 5.72 15.75
CA PRO A 79 8.64 5.81 15.31
C PRO A 79 9.15 4.44 14.81
N PRO A 80 10.18 4.40 13.95
CA PRO A 80 10.84 3.13 13.65
C PRO A 80 11.68 2.71 14.86
N GLU A 81 11.15 1.83 15.71
CA GLU A 81 11.90 1.31 16.86
C GLU A 81 13.12 0.48 16.41
N GLN A 82 12.99 -0.30 15.32
CA GLN A 82 14.08 -1.05 14.68
C GLN A 82 13.81 -1.25 13.19
N GLY A 83 14.72 -0.85 12.30
CA GLY A 83 14.60 -1.03 10.85
C GLY A 83 13.87 0.12 10.14
N SER A 84 13.35 -0.13 8.95
CA SER A 84 12.79 0.94 8.12
C SER A 84 11.37 1.35 8.53
N PRO A 85 10.99 2.62 8.33
CA PRO A 85 9.65 3.14 8.65
C PRO A 85 8.59 2.77 7.61
N ALA A 86 8.97 2.23 6.45
CA ALA A 86 8.03 1.75 5.46
C ALA A 86 8.48 0.41 4.86
N GLN A 87 7.50 -0.41 4.48
CA GLN A 87 7.71 -1.73 3.91
C GLN A 87 6.67 -2.00 2.85
N LEU A 88 7.11 -2.69 1.81
CA LEU A 88 6.28 -3.20 0.74
C LEU A 88 6.54 -4.70 0.61
N THR A 89 5.47 -5.47 0.44
CA THR A 89 5.52 -6.93 0.37
C THR A 89 4.55 -7.41 -0.71
N LEU A 90 5.08 -7.99 -1.78
CA LEU A 90 4.32 -8.63 -2.84
C LEU A 90 4.31 -10.15 -2.63
N ARG A 91 3.12 -10.73 -2.67
CA ARG A 91 2.90 -12.17 -2.68
C ARG A 91 2.22 -12.60 -3.97
N ARG A 92 2.42 -13.87 -4.34
CA ARG A 92 1.69 -14.57 -5.41
C ARG A 92 1.32 -15.94 -4.90
N ALA A 93 0.03 -16.30 -4.97
CA ALA A 93 -0.48 -17.56 -4.42
C ALA A 93 -0.04 -17.80 -2.96
N GLY A 94 0.00 -16.73 -2.16
CA GLY A 94 0.43 -16.77 -0.75
C GLY A 94 1.95 -16.83 -0.52
N GLN A 95 2.75 -17.04 -1.56
CA GLN A 95 4.22 -17.06 -1.45
C GLN A 95 4.81 -15.66 -1.61
N LEU A 96 5.84 -15.35 -0.83
CA LEU A 96 6.57 -14.09 -0.93
C LEU A 96 7.34 -14.03 -2.25
N VAL A 97 7.10 -12.99 -3.05
CA VAL A 97 7.77 -12.76 -4.35
C VAL A 97 8.74 -11.59 -4.26
N TYR A 98 8.35 -10.52 -3.56
CA TYR A 98 9.16 -9.32 -3.42
C TYR A 98 8.93 -8.69 -2.05
N ALA A 99 10.00 -8.26 -1.39
CA ALA A 99 9.92 -7.46 -0.18
C ALA A 99 10.99 -6.36 -0.25
N VAL A 100 10.60 -5.14 0.10
CA VAL A 100 11.53 -4.03 0.23
C VAL A 100 11.15 -3.18 1.43
N SER A 101 12.16 -2.72 2.13
CA SER A 101 12.06 -1.78 3.23
C SER A 101 12.62 -0.43 2.77
N SER A 102 11.95 0.66 3.09
CA SER A 102 12.26 1.99 2.54
C SER A 102 11.88 3.12 3.51
N THR A 103 12.22 4.35 3.15
CA THR A 103 11.59 5.54 3.70
C THR A 103 10.19 5.74 3.08
N PRO A 104 9.25 6.40 3.79
CA PRO A 104 7.87 6.56 3.32
C PRO A 104 7.78 7.46 2.09
N GLU A 105 8.71 8.40 1.94
CA GLU A 105 8.81 9.31 0.78
C GLU A 105 9.07 8.56 -0.54
N HIS A 106 9.79 7.43 -0.47
CA HIS A 106 10.09 6.62 -1.64
C HIS A 106 9.08 5.48 -1.88
N LEU A 107 8.02 5.39 -1.08
CA LEU A 107 7.08 4.27 -1.10
C LEU A 107 6.35 4.14 -2.44
N ALA A 108 5.90 5.25 -3.01
CA ALA A 108 5.23 5.28 -4.32
C ALA A 108 6.18 4.86 -5.46
N THR A 109 7.44 5.27 -5.40
CA THR A 109 8.48 4.83 -6.35
C THR A 109 8.75 3.33 -6.20
N ALA A 110 8.87 2.84 -4.97
CA ALA A 110 9.06 1.42 -4.69
C ALA A 110 7.88 0.56 -5.17
N VAL A 111 6.64 1.04 -5.00
CA VAL A 111 5.43 0.44 -5.57
C VAL A 111 5.55 0.34 -7.09
N THR A 112 5.86 1.46 -7.75
CA THR A 112 5.94 1.52 -9.21
C THR A 112 7.01 0.54 -9.75
N LEU A 113 8.18 0.50 -9.13
CA LEU A 113 9.25 -0.43 -9.52
C LEU A 113 8.89 -1.89 -9.26
N CYS A 114 8.23 -2.18 -8.14
CA CYS A 114 7.76 -3.54 -7.82
C CYS A 114 6.69 -3.99 -8.83
N LEU A 115 5.61 -3.23 -8.96
CA LEU A 115 4.50 -3.60 -9.82
C LEU A 115 4.90 -3.61 -11.30
N GLY A 116 5.72 -2.67 -11.77
CA GLY A 116 6.19 -2.64 -13.16
C GLY A 116 6.96 -3.90 -13.59
N ARG A 117 7.55 -4.65 -12.64
CA ARG A 117 8.27 -5.91 -12.91
C ARG A 117 7.38 -7.16 -12.79
N HIS A 118 6.32 -7.08 -12.00
CA HIS A 118 5.54 -8.26 -11.60
C HIS A 118 4.09 -8.26 -12.09
N ILE A 119 3.53 -7.08 -12.37
CA ILE A 119 2.15 -6.87 -12.82
C ILE A 119 2.19 -6.13 -14.15
N LYS A 120 1.56 -6.71 -15.18
CA LYS A 120 1.39 -6.02 -16.46
C LYS A 120 0.51 -4.80 -16.22
N ARG A 121 1.04 -3.61 -16.48
CA ARG A 121 0.22 -2.40 -16.53
C ARG A 121 -0.74 -2.57 -17.70
N VAL A 122 -2.04 -2.60 -17.43
CA VAL A 122 -3.03 -2.53 -18.49
C VAL A 122 -2.89 -1.15 -19.10
N ALA A 123 -2.32 -1.08 -20.30
CA ALA A 123 -2.25 0.16 -21.05
C ALA A 123 -3.69 0.60 -21.30
N SER A 124 -4.09 1.74 -20.75
CA SER A 124 -5.36 2.36 -21.12
C SER A 124 -5.28 2.73 -22.60
N GLY A 125 -5.90 1.92 -23.46
CA GLY A 125 -6.18 2.23 -24.85
C GLY A 125 -5.07 1.88 -25.85
N GLU A 126 -5.00 0.62 -26.27
CA GLU A 126 -5.09 0.38 -27.72
C GLU A 126 -6.58 0.32 -28.03
N ALA A 127 -7.10 1.42 -28.58
CA ALA A 127 -8.36 1.40 -29.28
C ALA A 127 -8.18 0.43 -30.45
N ALA A 128 -8.88 -0.70 -30.40
CA ALA A 128 -9.01 -1.58 -31.56
C ALA A 128 -9.59 -0.75 -32.72
N GLU A 129 -8.88 -0.80 -33.86
CA GLU A 129 -9.29 -0.27 -35.17
C GLU A 129 -10.68 -0.76 -35.61
#